data_AF-A0A7S1RZI4-F1
#
_entry.id   AF-A0A7S1RZI4-F1
#
_cell.length_a   1.000
_cell.length_b   1.000
_cell.length_c   1.000
_cell.angle_alpha   90.00
_cell.angle_beta   90.00
_cell.angle_gamma   90.00
#
_symmetry.space_group_name_H-M   'P 1'
#
loop_
_entity.id
_entity.type
_entity.pdbx_description
1 polymer ?
#
loop_
_entity_poly.entity_id
_entity_poly.type
_entity_poly.pdbx_seq_one_letter_code
_entity_poly.pdbx_strand_id
1 'polypeptide(L)'
;MRLLGGDFLYAEGQWMLAELGSLPTIRLISRMIRDCSDGSSDGGAAAGKYASGRVCDVGAEGALHAAFLRTGTYFAAVASGAAWIAGAPATTVDALRRYGGGPG
;
A
#
# COMPACT_ATOMS: atom_id res chain seq x y z
N MET A 1 13.01 15.20 15.65
CA MET A 1 13.85 14.58 14.58
C MET A 1 13.13 13.47 13.79
N ARG A 2 12.33 12.58 14.40
CA ARG A 2 11.67 11.47 13.66
C ARG A 2 10.71 11.90 12.53
N LEU A 3 9.95 12.98 12.72
CA LEU A 3 9.03 13.52 11.69
C LEU A 3 9.80 14.04 10.48
N LEU A 4 10.82 14.87 10.71
CA LEU A 4 11.63 15.49 9.64
C LEU A 4 12.38 14.45 8.78
N GLY A 5 12.86 13.36 9.40
CA GLY A 5 13.48 12.25 8.66
C GLY A 5 12.47 11.47 7.79
N GLY A 6 11.24 11.30 8.27
CA GLY A 6 10.16 10.69 7.48
C GLY A 6 9.75 11.55 6.29
N ASP A 7 9.56 12.86 6.49
CA ASP A 7 9.19 13.80 5.42
C ASP A 7 10.29 13.90 4.35
N PHE A 8 11.57 13.88 4.77
CA PHE A 8 12.70 13.85 3.86
C PHE A 8 12.70 12.60 2.98
N LEU A 9 12.59 11.41 3.58
CA LEU A 9 12.54 10.15 2.83
C LEU A 9 11.30 10.06 1.93
N TYR A 10 10.18 10.63 2.35
CA TYR A 10 8.99 10.70 1.51
C TYR A 10 9.23 11.56 0.27
N ALA A 11 9.80 12.76 0.44
CA ALA A 11 10.12 13.66 -0.66
C ALA A 11 11.16 13.05 -1.62
N GLU A 12 12.22 12.43 -1.09
CA GLU A 12 13.23 11.72 -1.88
C GLU A 12 12.61 10.56 -2.66
N GLY A 13 11.72 9.79 -2.04
CA GLY A 13 10.96 8.74 -2.71
C GLY A 13 10.06 9.27 -3.84
N GLN A 14 9.42 10.44 -3.68
CA GLN A 14 8.64 11.05 -4.76
C GLN A 14 9.52 11.45 -5.95
N TRP A 15 10.74 11.94 -5.69
CA TRP A 15 11.69 12.28 -6.74
C TRP A 15 12.06 11.04 -7.57
N MET A 16 12.49 9.97 -6.90
CA MET A 16 12.81 8.68 -7.55
C MET A 16 11.62 8.11 -8.32
N LEU A 17 10.40 8.29 -7.79
CA LEU A 17 9.17 7.84 -8.42
C LEU A 17 8.84 8.62 -9.70
N ALA A 18 9.15 9.91 -9.75
CA ALA A 18 8.99 10.72 -10.96
C ALA A 18 10.01 10.33 -12.04
N GLU A 19 11.24 9.99 -11.65
CA GLU A 19 12.30 9.55 -12.59
C GLU A 19 12.00 8.20 -13.26
N LEU A 20 11.17 7.34 -12.65
CA LEU A 20 10.77 6.04 -13.21
C LEU A 20 10.02 6.14 -14.55
N GLY A 21 9.41 7.29 -14.89
CA GLY A 21 8.72 7.50 -16.17
C GLY A 21 7.48 6.62 -16.41
N SER A 22 6.99 5.89 -15.40
CA SER A 22 5.84 4.98 -15.51
C SER A 22 4.63 5.50 -14.74
N LEU A 23 3.72 6.17 -15.44
CA LEU A 23 2.48 6.69 -14.84
C LEU A 23 1.60 5.60 -14.15
N PRO A 24 1.50 4.35 -14.67
CA PRO A 24 0.86 3.25 -13.95
C PRO A 24 1.52 2.95 -12.61
N THR A 25 2.86 2.90 -12.57
CA THR A 25 3.63 2.63 -11.35
C THR A 25 3.49 3.77 -10.35
N ILE A 26 3.56 5.04 -10.81
CA ILE A 26 3.36 6.23 -9.97
C ILE A 26 2.00 6.16 -9.27
N ARG A 27 0.91 5.96 -10.04
CA ARG A 27 -0.46 5.87 -9.46
C ARG A 27 -0.60 4.74 -8.45
N LEU A 28 0.04 3.62 -8.71
CA LEU A 28 -0.04 2.43 -7.89
C LEU A 28 0.71 2.61 -6.56
N ILE A 29 1.88 3.23 -6.58
CA ILE A 29 2.62 3.59 -5.36
C ILE A 29 1.90 4.70 -4.58
N SER A 30 1.30 5.70 -5.24
CA SER A 30 0.50 6.73 -4.56
C SER A 30 -0.74 6.15 -3.85
N ARG A 31 -1.38 5.12 -4.43
CA ARG A 31 -2.48 4.40 -3.77
C ARG A 31 -1.98 3.63 -2.55
N MET A 32 -0.86 2.94 -2.68
CA MET A 32 -0.24 2.22 -1.57
C MET A 32 0.13 3.15 -0.40
N ILE A 33 0.69 4.34 -0.66
CA ILE A 33 0.98 5.34 0.38
C ILE A 33 -0.31 5.72 1.13
N ARG A 34 -1.41 5.95 0.40
CA ARG A 34 -2.72 6.26 0.99
C ARG A 34 -3.23 5.10 1.83
N ASP A 35 -3.23 3.88 1.30
CA ASP A 35 -3.70 2.68 2.00
C ASP A 35 -2.90 2.46 3.29
N CYS A 36 -1.58 2.62 3.24
CA CYS A 36 -0.71 2.54 4.43
C CYS A 36 -1.06 3.63 5.46
N SER A 37 -1.34 4.85 5.01
CA SER A 37 -1.77 5.96 5.88
C SER A 37 -3.13 5.67 6.53
N ASP A 38 -4.08 5.16 5.77
CA ASP A 38 -5.43 4.80 6.22
C ASP A 38 -5.40 3.60 7.19
N GLY A 39 -4.48 2.65 6.99
CA GLY A 39 -4.27 1.52 7.90
C GLY A 39 -3.52 1.88 9.18
N SER A 40 -2.73 2.96 9.20
CA SER A 40 -1.86 3.34 10.32
C SER A 40 -2.41 4.46 11.20
N SER A 41 -3.36 5.25 10.71
CA SER A 41 -3.92 6.39 11.44
C SER A 41 -4.96 5.93 12.48
N ASP A 42 -4.92 6.49 13.68
CA ASP A 42 -5.94 6.29 14.75
C ASP A 42 -7.31 6.93 14.41
N GLY A 43 -7.47 7.51 13.21
CA GLY A 43 -8.71 8.10 12.69
C GLY A 43 -9.05 7.75 11.22
N GLY A 44 -8.32 6.84 10.58
CA GLY A 44 -8.66 6.36 9.22
C GLY A 44 -9.97 5.56 9.21
N ALA A 45 -10.50 5.24 8.02
CA ALA A 45 -11.76 4.47 7.89
C ALA A 45 -11.75 3.14 8.68
N ALA A 46 -10.56 2.60 8.96
CA ALA A 46 -10.37 1.45 9.83
C ALA A 46 -10.35 1.81 11.34
N ALA A 47 -9.84 2.96 11.74
CA ALA A 47 -9.55 3.24 13.15
C ALA A 47 -10.78 3.39 14.05
N GLY A 48 -11.90 3.88 13.51
CA GLY A 48 -13.17 4.00 14.27
C GLY A 48 -13.78 2.66 14.67
N LYS A 49 -13.40 1.56 14.01
CA LYS A 49 -13.84 0.19 14.33
C LYS A 49 -12.70 -0.73 14.79
N TYR A 50 -11.43 -0.38 14.53
CA TYR A 50 -10.31 -1.32 14.57
C TYR A 50 -9.10 -0.89 15.45
N ALA A 51 -9.30 0.06 16.39
CA ALA A 51 -8.24 0.70 17.18
C ALA A 51 -7.32 -0.24 17.98
N SER A 52 -7.75 -1.44 18.35
CA SER A 52 -6.90 -2.36 19.12
C SER A 52 -5.98 -3.22 18.25
N GLY A 53 -6.28 -3.35 16.95
CA GLY A 53 -5.61 -4.31 16.04
C GLY A 53 -5.75 -5.78 16.44
N ARG A 54 -6.50 -6.11 17.49
CA ARG A 54 -6.69 -7.49 17.97
C ARG A 54 -7.94 -8.07 17.33
N VAL A 55 -7.80 -9.25 16.73
CA VAL A 55 -8.89 -10.00 16.07
C VAL A 55 -10.16 -10.08 16.94
N CYS A 56 -10.01 -10.15 18.26
CA CYS A 56 -11.11 -10.24 19.23
C CYS A 56 -11.97 -8.98 19.34
N ASP A 57 -11.44 -7.78 19.10
CA ASP A 57 -12.21 -6.53 19.26
C ASP A 57 -12.94 -6.14 17.98
N VAL A 58 -12.61 -6.80 16.87
CA VAL A 58 -12.90 -6.30 15.54
C VAL A 58 -13.43 -7.33 14.53
N GLY A 59 -13.29 -8.61 14.85
CA GLY A 59 -13.56 -9.70 13.91
C GLY A 59 -12.41 -9.97 12.94
N ALA A 60 -12.34 -11.22 12.47
CA ALA A 60 -11.26 -11.70 11.60
C ALA A 60 -11.15 -10.91 10.29
N GLU A 61 -12.28 -10.61 9.64
CA GLU A 61 -12.32 -9.89 8.37
C GLU A 61 -11.74 -8.47 8.49
N GLY A 62 -12.12 -7.75 9.55
CA GLY A 62 -11.63 -6.41 9.79
C GLY A 62 -10.16 -6.35 10.21
N ALA A 63 -9.69 -7.34 10.99
CA ALA A 63 -8.27 -7.49 11.30
C ALA A 63 -7.44 -7.79 10.04
N LEU A 64 -7.96 -8.65 9.16
CA LEU A 64 -7.30 -9.00 7.90
C LEU A 64 -7.24 -7.80 6.96
N HIS A 65 -8.33 -7.03 6.86
CA HIS A 65 -8.38 -5.81 6.05
C HIS A 65 -7.39 -4.75 6.57
N ALA A 66 -7.33 -4.53 7.88
CA ALA A 66 -6.35 -3.62 8.47
C ALA A 66 -4.90 -4.08 8.25
N ALA A 67 -4.63 -5.39 8.38
CA ALA A 67 -3.30 -5.96 8.09
C ALA A 67 -2.92 -5.80 6.61
N PHE A 68 -3.89 -5.96 5.70
CA PHE A 68 -3.70 -5.74 4.28
C PHE A 68 -3.35 -4.27 3.98
N LEU A 69 -4.12 -3.31 4.52
CA LEU A 69 -3.84 -1.87 4.33
C LEU A 69 -2.48 -1.46 4.92
N ARG A 70 -2.07 -2.03 6.06
CA ARG A 70 -0.78 -1.72 6.68
C ARG A 70 0.43 -2.30 5.94
N THR A 71 0.28 -3.47 5.31
CA THR A 71 1.46 -4.22 4.84
C THR A 71 1.21 -4.98 3.53
N GLY A 72 0.03 -5.57 3.32
CA GLY A 72 -0.28 -6.29 2.08
C GLY A 72 -0.29 -5.41 0.84
N THR A 73 -0.84 -4.21 0.93
CA THR A 73 -0.88 -3.22 -0.18
C THR A 73 0.53 -2.82 -0.64
N TYR A 74 1.51 -2.79 0.28
CA TYR A 74 2.92 -2.56 -0.05
C TYR A 74 3.47 -3.64 -0.98
N PHE A 75 3.31 -4.93 -0.63
CA PHE A 75 3.81 -6.03 -1.46
C PHE A 75 3.08 -6.11 -2.80
N ALA A 76 1.77 -5.89 -2.82
CA ALA A 76 0.98 -5.84 -4.04
C ALA A 76 1.47 -4.72 -4.98
N ALA A 77 1.79 -3.56 -4.42
CA ALA A 77 2.29 -2.43 -5.17
C ALA A 77 3.70 -2.66 -5.74
N VAL A 78 4.62 -3.17 -4.92
CA VAL A 78 6.00 -3.41 -5.38
C VAL A 78 6.04 -4.45 -6.50
N ALA A 79 5.36 -5.59 -6.33
CA ALA A 79 5.35 -6.66 -7.34
C ALA A 79 4.72 -6.19 -8.66
N SER A 80 3.59 -5.49 -8.59
CA SER A 80 2.90 -4.98 -9.78
C SER A 80 3.67 -3.85 -10.46
N GLY A 81 4.30 -2.97 -9.67
CA GLY A 81 5.11 -1.85 -10.17
C GLY A 81 6.36 -2.34 -10.91
N ALA A 82 7.05 -3.34 -10.36
CA ALA A 82 8.19 -3.98 -11.02
C ALA A 82 7.79 -4.64 -12.34
N ALA A 83 6.64 -5.34 -12.37
CA ALA A 83 6.12 -5.95 -13.59
C ALA A 83 5.77 -4.90 -14.67
N TRP A 84 5.19 -3.76 -14.29
CA TRP A 84 4.96 -2.64 -15.22
C TRP A 84 6.26 -2.10 -15.82
N ILE A 85 7.28 -1.89 -15.00
CA ILE A 85 8.58 -1.39 -15.45
C ILE A 85 9.28 -2.41 -16.36
N ALA A 86 9.11 -3.70 -16.09
CA ALA A 86 9.63 -4.78 -16.92
C ALA A 86 8.87 -4.98 -18.25
N GLY A 87 7.80 -4.21 -18.51
CA GLY A 87 7.00 -4.35 -19.73
C GLY A 87 6.13 -5.61 -19.76
N ALA A 88 5.80 -6.18 -18.60
CA ALA A 88 4.93 -7.35 -18.52
C ALA A 88 3.51 -7.05 -19.02
N PRO A 89 2.80 -8.04 -19.58
CA PRO A 89 1.41 -7.85 -20.01
C PRO A 89 0.50 -7.55 -18.81
N ALA A 90 -0.54 -6.75 -19.06
CA ALA A 90 -1.47 -6.29 -18.03
C ALA A 90 -2.12 -7.44 -17.24
N THR A 91 -2.31 -8.61 -17.86
CA THR A 91 -2.82 -9.82 -17.21
C THR A 91 -1.90 -10.33 -16.10
N THR A 92 -0.58 -10.27 -16.33
CA THR A 92 0.43 -10.68 -15.34
C THR A 92 0.51 -9.66 -14.21
N VAL A 93 0.44 -8.38 -14.54
CA VAL A 93 0.36 -7.31 -13.53
C VAL A 93 -0.87 -7.48 -12.65
N ASP A 94 -2.04 -7.74 -13.23
CA ASP A 94 -3.27 -7.95 -12.45
C ASP A 94 -3.22 -9.23 -11.61
N ALA A 95 -2.58 -10.29 -12.11
CA ALA A 95 -2.33 -11.50 -11.32
C ALA A 95 -1.43 -11.22 -10.11
N LEU A 96 -0.35 -10.45 -10.29
CA LEU A 96 0.54 -10.05 -9.20
C LEU A 96 -0.16 -9.11 -8.20
N ARG A 97 -1.01 -8.22 -8.69
CA ARG A 97 -1.83 -7.34 -7.83
C ARG A 97 -2.81 -8.14 -6.98
N ARG A 98 -3.47 -9.15 -7.56
CA ARG A 98 -4.39 -10.05 -6.84
C ARG A 98 -3.66 -10.98 -5.87
N TYR A 99 -2.46 -11.43 -6.24
CA TYR A 99 -1.61 -12.22 -5.36
C TYR A 99 -1.26 -11.46 -4.09
N GLY A 100 -0.85 -10.19 -4.21
CA GLY A 100 -0.60 -9.34 -3.05
C GLY A 100 -1.87 -8.90 -2.32
N GLY A 101 -2.98 -8.74 -3.04
CA GLY A 101 -4.26 -8.18 -2.61
C GLY A 101 -5.14 -9.06 -1.71
N GLY A 102 -4.94 -10.38 -1.75
CA GLY A 102 -5.99 -11.32 -1.35
C GLY A 102 -7.20 -11.27 -2.31
N PRO A 103 -8.00 -12.36 -2.41
CA PRO A 103 -9.27 -12.28 -3.10
C PRO A 103 -10.16 -11.27 -2.36
N GLY A 104 -10.76 -10.34 -3.10
CA GLY A 104 -11.69 -9.35 -2.55
C GLY A 104 -12.91 -9.98 -1.91
#